data_AF-A0A3E0R2N0-F1
#
_entry.id   AF-A0A3E0R2N0-F1
#
_cell.length_a   1.000
_cell.length_b   1.000
_cell.length_c   1.000
_cell.angle_alpha   90.00
_cell.angle_beta   90.00
_cell.angle_gamma   90.00
#
_symmetry.space_group_name_H-M   'P 1'
#
loop_
_entity.id
_entity.type
_entity.pdbx_description
1 polymer ?
#
loop_
_entity_poly.entity_id
_entity_poly.type
_entity_poly.pdbx_seq_one_letter_code
_entity_poly.pdbx_strand_id
1 'polypeptide(L)' 'MNNFKNEVKVRDINLNVEYYYDPGERMVMYFNDGTGHPGTPPSVEIQAVYAGDVDIYELLEADILDYIEQKLIEIHG' A
#
# COMPACT_ATOMS: atom_id res chain seq x y z
N MET A 1 -12.01 -3.86 -5.05
CA MET A 1 -10.93 -3.36 -4.16
C MET A 1 -11.57 -2.40 -3.17
N ASN A 2 -11.23 -2.51 -1.89
CA ASN A 2 -11.75 -1.61 -0.86
C ASN A 2 -10.91 -0.33 -0.86
N ASN A 3 -11.55 0.83 -0.95
CA ASN A 3 -10.87 2.11 -0.80
C ASN A 3 -10.68 2.41 0.69
N PHE A 4 -9.42 2.64 1.10
CA PHE A 4 -9.05 2.97 2.47
C PHE A 4 -8.56 4.41 2.55
N LYS A 5 -8.71 5.01 3.74
CA LYS A 5 -8.12 6.30 4.07
C LYS A 5 -7.37 6.18 5.39
N ASN A 6 -6.08 6.53 5.40
CA ASN A 6 -5.27 6.56 6.60
C ASN A 6 -4.37 7.79 6.65
N GLU A 7 -4.04 8.21 7.86
CA GLU A 7 -3.04 9.25 8.09
C GLU A 7 -1.66 8.58 8.18
N VAL A 8 -0.71 9.07 7.38
CA VAL A 8 0.69 8.64 7.40
C VAL A 8 1.56 9.84 7.75
N LYS A 9 2.40 9.70 8.77
CA LYS A 9 3.37 10.73 9.14
C LYS A 9 4.62 10.59 8.28
N VAL A 10 4.87 11.55 7.39
CA VAL A 10 6.09 11.65 6.59
C VAL A 10 6.95 12.77 7.18
N ARG A 11 8.08 12.41 7.79
CA ARG A 11 8.92 13.32 8.57
C ARG A 11 8.09 13.96 9.71
N ASP A 12 7.75 15.24 9.58
CA ASP A 12 6.94 16.01 10.54
C ASP A 12 5.61 16.50 9.96
N ILE A 13 5.19 15.94 8.82
CA ILE A 13 3.94 16.28 8.15
C ILE A 13 3.01 15.08 8.19
N ASN A 14 1.77 15.31 8.61
CA ASN A 14 0.70 14.32 8.52
C ASN A 14 0.05 14.41 7.15
N LEU A 15 0.04 13.31 6.41
CA LEU A 15 -0.59 13.19 5.10
C LEU A 15 -1.77 12.25 5.19
N ASN A 16 -2.92 12.65 4.63
CA ASN A 16 -4.06 11.76 4.46
C ASN A 16 -3.92 11.05 3.13
N VAL A 17 -3.89 9.73 3.14
CA VAL A 17 -3.65 8.92 1.94
C VAL A 17 -4.89 8.10 1.63
N GLU A 18 -5.36 8.19 0.38
CA GLU A 18 -6.40 7.33 -0.17
C GLU A 18 -5.75 6.24 -1.03
N TYR A 19 -6.14 4.99 -0.80
CA TYR A 19 -5.45 3.85 -1.44
C TYR A 19 -6.31 2.59 -1.51
N TYR A 20 -5.95 1.71 -2.44
CA TYR A 20 -6.39 0.32 -2.42
C TYR A 20 -5.34 -0.55 -1.75
N TYR A 21 -5.79 -1.49 -0.92
CA TYR A 21 -4.94 -2.52 -0.33
C TYR A 21 -5.30 -3.89 -0.91
N ASP A 22 -4.30 -4.58 -1.42
CA ASP A 22 -4.36 -6.00 -1.75
C ASP A 22 -3.53 -6.77 -0.70
N PRO A 23 -4.15 -7.66 0.10
CA PRO A 23 -3.42 -8.47 1.07
C PRO A 23 -2.47 -9.49 0.41
N GLY A 24 -2.56 -9.68 -0.90
CA GLY A 24 -1.83 -10.73 -1.60
C GLY A 24 -2.34 -12.12 -1.26
N GLU A 25 -1.66 -13.13 -1.81
CA GLU A 25 -2.02 -14.53 -1.62
C GLU A 25 -0.89 -15.27 -0.89
N ARG A 26 -1.26 -16.09 0.09
CA ARG A 26 -0.29 -16.93 0.77
C ARG A 26 0.23 -17.99 -0.20
N MET A 27 1.53 -18.29 -0.11
CA MET A 27 2.11 -19.38 -0.87
C MET A 27 1.37 -20.68 -0.56
N VAL A 28 0.82 -21.31 -1.60
CA VAL A 28 0.26 -22.65 -1.51
C VAL A 28 1.39 -23.62 -1.87
N MET A 29 1.77 -24.50 -0.95
CA MET A 29 2.74 -25.57 -1.25
C MET A 29 2.26 -26.35 -2.48
N TYR A 30 3.17 -26.69 -3.39
CA TYR A 30 2.86 -27.55 -4.52
C TYR A 30 2.25 -28.86 -3.99
N PHE A 31 0.98 -29.08 -4.29
CA PHE A 31 0.32 -30.34 -3.99
C PHE A 31 0.94 -31.47 -4.83
N ASN A 32 0.69 -32.71 -4.44
CA ASN A 32 1.26 -33.90 -5.09
C ASN A 32 0.85 -34.04 -6.58
N ASP A 33 -0.13 -33.26 -7.03
CA ASP A 33 -0.62 -33.15 -8.41
C ASP A 33 0.11 -32.06 -9.23
N GLY A 34 1.11 -31.40 -8.66
CA GLY A 34 1.88 -30.34 -9.31
C GLY A 34 1.16 -28.98 -9.35
N THR A 35 -0.02 -28.86 -8.74
CA THR A 35 -0.71 -27.58 -8.63
C THR A 35 -0.16 -26.80 -7.43
N GLY A 36 0.28 -25.58 -7.68
CA GLY A 36 0.87 -24.69 -6.71
C GLY A 36 1.25 -23.39 -7.42
N HIS A 37 1.12 -22.27 -6.73
CA HIS A 37 1.52 -20.98 -7.23
C HIS A 37 2.35 -20.29 -6.13
N PRO A 38 3.43 -19.58 -6.51
CA PRO A 38 4.10 -18.69 -5.57
C PRO A 38 3.05 -17.72 -5.01
N GLY A 39 3.11 -17.47 -3.71
CA GLY A 39 2.26 -16.46 -3.10
C GLY A 39 2.58 -15.08 -3.66
N THR A 40 1.59 -14.20 -3.67
CA THR A 40 1.76 -12.79 -4.04
C THR A 40 1.93 -11.97 -2.76
N PRO A 41 2.96 -11.11 -2.65
CA PRO A 41 3.11 -10.24 -1.50
C PRO A 41 1.95 -9.22 -1.41
N PRO A 42 1.65 -8.68 -0.21
CA PRO A 42 0.72 -7.57 -0.08
C PRO A 42 1.19 -6.37 -0.91
N SER A 43 0.25 -5.62 -1.46
CA SER A 43 0.52 -4.41 -2.21
C SER A 43 -0.48 -3.30 -1.90
N VAL A 44 -0.04 -2.07 -2.17
CA VAL A 44 -0.84 -0.86 -2.01
C VAL A 44 -0.82 -0.12 -3.34
N GLU A 45 -1.97 0.43 -3.72
CA GLU A 45 -2.09 1.32 -4.87
C GLU A 45 -2.61 2.68 -4.37
N ILE A 46 -1.71 3.67 -4.28
CA ILE A 46 -2.04 5.02 -3.85
C ILE A 46 -2.89 5.71 -4.93
N GLN A 47 -4.02 6.28 -4.51
CA GLN A 47 -4.95 7.01 -5.38
C GLN A 47 -4.81 8.53 -5.22
N ALA A 48 -4.57 9.00 -4.00
CA ALA A 48 -4.38 10.43 -3.70
C ALA A 48 -3.62 10.61 -2.38
N VAL A 49 -2.88 11.72 -2.27
CA VAL A 49 -2.16 12.09 -1.05
C VAL A 49 -2.43 13.55 -0.72
N TYR A 50 -3.04 13.80 0.43
CA TYR A 50 -3.46 15.14 0.84
C TYR A 50 -2.60 15.69 1.97
N ALA A 51 -2.11 16.91 1.78
CA ALA A 51 -1.58 17.77 2.84
C ALA A 51 -2.66 18.81 3.20
N GLY A 52 -3.44 18.52 4.25
CA GLY A 52 -4.67 19.27 4.53
C GLY A 52 -5.71 19.01 3.43
N ASP A 53 -6.14 20.05 2.72
CA ASP A 53 -7.13 19.98 1.64
C ASP A 53 -6.51 19.94 0.23
N VAL A 54 -5.17 19.93 0.13
CA VAL A 54 -4.45 19.98 -1.15
C VAL A 54 -3.94 18.59 -1.51
N ASP A 55 -4.33 18.09 -2.68
CA ASP A 55 -3.74 16.88 -3.27
C ASP A 55 -2.35 17.19 -3.81
N ILE A 56 -1.36 16.47 -3.30
CA ILE A 56 0.06 16.64 -3.63
C ILE A 56 0.66 15.39 -4.27
N TYR A 57 -0.14 14.37 -4.62
CA TYR A 57 0.36 13.09 -5.15
C TYR A 57 1.38 13.26 -6.28
N GLU A 58 1.05 14.07 -7.28
CA GLU A 58 1.91 14.36 -8.45
C GLU A 58 3.19 15.15 -8.12
N LEU A 59 3.32 15.65 -6.89
CA LEU A 59 4.50 16.39 -6.42
C LEU A 59 5.47 15.50 -5.63
N LEU A 60 5.07 14.27 -5.31
CA LEU A 60 5.88 13.36 -4.50
C LEU A 60 6.89 12.60 -5.36
N GLU A 61 8.11 12.51 -4.85
CA GLU A 61 9.14 11.66 -5.44
C GLU A 61 8.87 10.18 -5.10
N ALA A 62 9.40 9.29 -5.94
CA ALA A 62 9.17 7.85 -5.82
C ALA A 62 9.59 7.29 -4.45
N ASP A 63 10.67 7.80 -3.85
CA ASP A 63 11.15 7.37 -2.54
C ASP A 63 10.16 7.70 -1.40
N ILE A 64 9.45 8.83 -1.51
CA ILE A 64 8.39 9.19 -0.56
C ILE A 64 7.17 8.31 -0.76
N LEU A 65 6.80 8.02 -2.01
CA LEU A 65 5.69 7.11 -2.32
C LEU A 65 5.98 5.70 -1.78
N ASP A 66 7.17 5.16 -2.03
CA ASP A 66 7.62 3.86 -1.51
C ASP A 66 7.53 3.82 0.03
N TYR A 67 7.96 4.90 0.70
CA TYR A 67 7.85 5.01 2.15
C TYR A 67 6.39 4.99 2.64
N ILE A 68 5.49 5.72 1.95
CA ILE A 68 4.06 5.76 2.27
C ILE A 68 3.46 4.36 2.07
N GLU A 69 3.73 3.69 0.95
CA GLU A 69 3.25 2.34 0.68
C GLU A 69 3.67 1.36 1.78
N GLN A 70 4.95 1.37 2.17
CA GLN A 70 5.46 0.52 3.23
C GLN A 70 4.73 0.77 4.56
N LYS A 71 4.49 2.04 4.93
CA LYS A 71 3.73 2.39 6.13
C LYS A 71 2.28 1.94 6.06
N LEU A 72 1.65 2.02 4.89
CA LEU A 72 0.28 1.56 4.69
C LEU A 72 0.17 0.03 4.76
N ILE A 73 1.17 -0.70 4.27
CA ILE A 73 1.26 -2.16 4.43
C ILE A 73 1.39 -2.53 5.91
N GLU A 74 2.27 -1.86 6.66
CA GLU A 74 2.47 -2.09 8.12
C GLU A 74 1.17 -1.90 8.93
N ILE A 75 0.28 -0.99 8.50
CA ILE A 75 -1.02 -0.78 9.16
C ILE A 75 -1.94 -1.99 9.00
N HIS A 76 -1.80 -2.76 7.92
CA HIS A 76 -2.64 -3.91 7.61
C HIS A 76 -2.10 -5.26 8.11
N GLY A 77 -0.78 -5.39 8.39
CA GLY A 77 -0.23 -6.62 9.00
C GLY A 77 1.28 -6.78 8.96
#